data_AF-A0A2D4FKU9-F1
#
_entry.id   AF-A0A2D4FKU9-F1
#
_cell.length_a   1.000
_cell.length_b   1.000
_cell.length_c   1.000
_cell.angle_alpha   90.00
_cell.angle_beta   90.00
_cell.angle_gamma   90.00
#
_symmetry.space_group_name_H-M   'P 1'
#
loop_
_entity.id
_entity.type
_entity.pdbx_description
1 polymer ?
#
loop_
_entity_poly.entity_id
_entity_poly.type
_entity_poly.pdbx_seq_one_letter_code
_entity_poly.pdbx_strand_id
1 'polypeptide(L)'
;GGLDRAVIYIDTESAFTAERLVEIAQHRFPNYFATEEKLIAMTNKVLVYQELTCDSVLKRIKSLEEEIISKNVKLIIVDSVASVVRKEFDTKRQGNLKERSNLLTKEASILKYLAEEFSIPVILTNQITTWLSDGLAVQADLLSPVDDLSLSEGSSRNGNWDSGYVTAALGNTWSHCVNTRLILQYLDSKTRQILVAKTPIAPLTSFLYIIENSGLVLQGKTTIK
;
A
#
# COMPACT_ATOMS: atom_id res chain seq x y z
N GLY A 1 -14.26 -12.45 -12.55
CA GLY A 1 -13.54 -11.21 -12.16
C GLY A 1 -12.60 -10.82 -13.28
N GLY A 2 -12.23 -9.54 -13.38
CA GLY A 2 -11.48 -8.99 -14.51
C GLY A 2 -12.41 -8.27 -15.47
N LEU A 3 -12.45 -6.93 -15.39
CA LEU A 3 -13.36 -6.09 -16.15
C LEU A 3 -12.95 -5.89 -17.62
N ASP A 4 -11.93 -6.65 -18.08
CA ASP A 4 -11.28 -6.50 -19.38
C ASP A 4 -10.82 -5.05 -19.71
N ARG A 5 -10.62 -4.26 -18.65
CA ARG A 5 -10.28 -2.83 -18.67
C ARG A 5 -8.82 -2.60 -18.30
N ALA A 6 -8.35 -1.39 -18.60
CA ALA A 6 -6.99 -0.99 -18.31
C ALA A 6 -6.74 -0.79 -16.81
N VAL A 7 -5.48 -0.93 -16.41
CA VAL A 7 -4.98 -0.70 -15.06
C VAL A 7 -3.90 0.36 -15.15
N ILE A 8 -3.94 1.37 -14.30
CA ILE A 8 -2.83 2.31 -14.13
C ILE A 8 -1.98 1.87 -12.94
N TYR A 9 -0.67 1.77 -13.14
CA TYR A 9 0.33 1.50 -12.12
C TYR A 9 1.32 2.67 -12.07
N ILE A 10 1.35 3.40 -10.96
CA ILE A 10 2.33 4.45 -10.71
C ILE A 10 3.43 3.85 -9.85
N ASP A 11 4.59 3.62 -10.45
CA ASP A 11 5.80 3.11 -9.81
C ASP A 11 6.71 4.26 -9.41
N THR A 12 7.06 4.33 -8.15
CA THR A 12 7.94 5.36 -7.58
C THR A 12 9.30 4.80 -7.14
N GLU A 13 9.43 3.47 -7.17
CA GLU A 13 10.60 2.74 -6.71
C GLU A 13 11.32 2.02 -7.85
N SER A 14 10.75 2.02 -9.05
CA SER A 14 11.28 1.32 -10.24
C SER A 14 11.36 -0.19 -10.01
N ALA A 15 10.41 -0.72 -9.23
CA ALA A 15 10.36 -2.11 -8.80
C ALA A 15 9.39 -2.96 -9.66
N PHE A 16 8.59 -2.33 -10.53
CA PHE A 16 7.68 -3.05 -11.40
C PHE A 16 8.44 -3.89 -12.43
N THR A 17 8.07 -5.16 -12.56
CA THR A 17 8.62 -6.08 -13.56
C THR A 17 7.50 -6.76 -14.33
N ALA A 18 7.57 -6.68 -15.66
CA ALA A 18 6.58 -7.31 -16.54
C ALA A 18 6.71 -8.84 -16.51
N GLU A 19 7.92 -9.35 -16.28
CA GLU A 19 8.22 -10.76 -16.14
C GLU A 19 7.40 -11.38 -15.00
N ARG A 20 7.35 -10.69 -13.85
CA ARG A 20 6.58 -11.17 -12.70
C ARG A 20 5.08 -11.17 -12.97
N LEU A 21 4.57 -10.19 -13.72
CA LEU A 21 3.17 -10.15 -14.11
C LEU A 21 2.80 -11.32 -15.02
N VAL A 22 3.64 -11.62 -16.02
CA VAL A 22 3.48 -12.74 -16.95
C VAL A 22 3.56 -14.08 -16.22
N GLU A 23 4.54 -14.23 -15.34
CA GLU A 23 4.73 -15.45 -14.53
C GLU A 23 3.47 -15.77 -13.72
N ILE A 24 2.91 -14.76 -13.03
CA ILE A 24 1.67 -14.90 -12.25
C ILE A 24 0.51 -15.28 -13.15
N ALA A 25 0.35 -14.61 -14.30
CA ALA A 25 -0.75 -14.88 -15.23
C ALA A 25 -0.73 -16.34 -15.72
N GLN A 26 0.44 -16.83 -16.14
CA GLN A 26 0.61 -18.20 -16.64
C GLN A 26 0.34 -19.25 -15.57
N HIS A 27 0.85 -19.07 -14.35
CA HIS A 27 0.70 -20.07 -13.29
C HIS A 27 -0.68 -20.03 -12.64
N ARG A 28 -1.30 -18.84 -12.54
CA ARG A 28 -2.63 -18.69 -11.89
C ARG A 28 -3.78 -19.09 -12.80
N PHE A 29 -3.66 -18.81 -14.10
CA PHE A 29 -4.69 -19.09 -15.11
C PHE A 29 -4.09 -19.72 -16.38
N PRO A 30 -3.50 -20.91 -16.27
CA PRO A 30 -2.74 -21.55 -17.37
C PRO A 30 -3.60 -21.77 -18.63
N ASN A 31 -4.86 -22.16 -18.45
CA ASN A 31 -5.78 -22.39 -19.59
C ASN A 31 -6.16 -21.09 -20.30
N TYR A 32 -6.20 -19.96 -19.57
CA TYR A 32 -6.57 -18.68 -20.16
C TYR A 32 -5.37 -18.05 -20.88
N PHE A 33 -4.22 -17.99 -20.22
CA PHE A 33 -2.98 -17.42 -20.74
C PHE A 33 -2.06 -18.46 -21.39
N ALA A 34 -2.65 -19.38 -22.16
CA ALA A 34 -1.92 -20.44 -22.86
C ALA A 34 -1.16 -19.94 -24.10
N THR A 35 -1.52 -18.76 -24.63
CA THR A 35 -0.92 -18.21 -25.86
C THR A 35 -0.27 -16.85 -25.60
N GLU A 36 0.76 -16.54 -26.40
CA GLU A 36 1.54 -15.31 -26.28
C GLU A 36 0.69 -14.07 -26.60
N GLU A 37 -0.25 -14.16 -27.53
CA GLU A 37 -1.11 -13.03 -27.92
C GLU A 37 -1.97 -12.54 -26.74
N LYS A 38 -2.44 -13.47 -25.91
CA LYS A 38 -3.23 -13.13 -24.71
C LYS A 38 -2.37 -12.51 -23.61
N LEU A 39 -1.13 -12.94 -23.48
CA LEU A 39 -0.17 -12.34 -22.55
C LEU A 39 0.16 -10.91 -22.99
N ILE A 40 0.48 -10.71 -24.27
CA ILE A 40 0.72 -9.37 -24.84
C ILE A 40 -0.51 -8.48 -24.68
N ALA A 41 -1.70 -8.99 -24.99
CA ALA A 41 -2.95 -8.24 -24.84
C ALA A 41 -3.21 -7.83 -23.38
N MET A 42 -2.83 -8.66 -22.41
CA MET A 42 -2.94 -8.34 -20.99
C MET A 42 -1.91 -7.30 -20.56
N THR A 43 -0.64 -7.47 -20.95
CA THR A 43 0.42 -6.51 -20.62
C THR A 43 0.14 -5.13 -21.20
N ASN A 44 -0.40 -5.06 -22.42
CA ASN A 44 -0.81 -3.79 -23.06
C ASN A 44 -1.94 -3.06 -22.32
N LYS A 45 -2.67 -3.73 -21.43
CA LYS A 45 -3.71 -3.12 -20.58
C LYS A 45 -3.15 -2.56 -19.28
N VAL A 46 -1.89 -2.83 -18.95
CA VAL A 46 -1.23 -2.29 -17.75
C VAL A 46 -0.38 -1.09 -18.14
N LEU A 47 -0.85 0.09 -17.76
CA LEU A 47 -0.20 1.37 -18.03
C LEU A 47 0.71 1.72 -16.87
N VAL A 48 2.01 1.56 -17.05
CA VAL A 48 3.02 1.80 -16.01
C VAL A 48 3.63 3.19 -16.18
N TYR A 49 3.62 3.97 -15.11
CA TYR A 49 4.25 5.29 -15.05
C TYR A 49 5.30 5.32 -13.95
N GLN A 50 6.52 5.71 -14.30
CA GLN A 50 7.60 5.85 -13.36
C GLN A 50 7.71 7.30 -12.89
N GLU A 51 7.42 7.56 -11.62
CA GLU A 51 7.34 8.90 -11.05
C GLU A 51 8.20 8.97 -9.78
N LEU A 52 9.37 9.63 -9.87
CA LEU A 52 10.41 9.55 -8.83
C LEU A 52 10.42 10.72 -7.85
N THR A 53 9.52 11.70 -8.01
CA THR A 53 9.43 12.88 -7.14
C THR A 53 8.00 13.14 -6.69
N CYS A 54 7.82 13.85 -5.58
CA CYS A 54 6.49 14.19 -5.08
C CYS A 54 5.69 15.04 -6.08
N ASP A 55 6.36 16.00 -6.75
CA ASP A 55 5.70 16.85 -7.74
C ASP A 55 5.28 16.05 -8.99
N SER A 56 6.09 15.08 -9.44
CA SER A 56 5.75 14.27 -10.61
C SER A 56 4.59 13.31 -10.32
N VAL A 57 4.56 12.72 -9.12
CA VAL A 57 3.41 11.93 -8.61
C VAL A 57 2.15 12.80 -8.56
N LEU A 58 2.21 14.00 -7.98
CA LEU A 58 1.05 14.89 -7.91
C LEU A 58 0.55 15.32 -9.31
N LYS A 59 1.46 15.62 -10.24
CA LYS A 59 1.11 15.93 -11.64
C LYS A 59 0.42 14.75 -12.31
N ARG A 60 0.96 13.55 -12.12
CA ARG A 60 0.36 12.30 -12.64
C ARG A 60 -1.05 12.11 -12.08
N ILE A 61 -1.22 12.21 -10.76
CA ILE A 61 -2.52 12.03 -10.10
C ILE A 61 -3.56 13.01 -10.66
N LYS A 62 -3.18 14.26 -10.93
CA LYS A 62 -4.08 15.26 -11.54
C LYS A 62 -4.46 14.95 -12.98
N SER A 63 -3.58 14.30 -13.76
CA SER A 63 -3.89 13.93 -15.15
C SER A 63 -4.68 12.62 -15.26
N LEU A 64 -4.83 11.87 -14.15
CA LEU A 64 -5.50 10.56 -14.18
C LEU A 64 -6.96 10.65 -14.64
N GLU A 65 -7.67 11.74 -14.36
CA GLU A 65 -9.08 11.89 -14.74
C GLU A 65 -9.31 11.69 -16.25
N GLU A 66 -8.54 12.39 -17.07
CA GLU A 66 -8.59 12.26 -18.53
C GLU A 66 -8.15 10.87 -18.99
N GLU A 67 -7.13 10.29 -18.34
CA GLU A 67 -6.63 8.96 -18.67
C GLU A 67 -7.63 7.84 -18.33
N ILE A 68 -8.34 7.97 -17.20
CA ILE A 68 -9.36 7.00 -16.78
C ILE A 68 -10.46 6.93 -17.82
N ILE A 69 -10.91 8.07 -18.33
CA ILE A 69 -11.97 8.17 -19.34
C ILE A 69 -11.47 7.63 -20.69
N SER A 70 -10.36 8.18 -21.19
CA SER A 70 -9.85 7.88 -22.53
C SER A 70 -9.40 6.42 -22.70
N LYS A 71 -8.76 5.85 -21.67
CA LYS A 71 -8.21 4.48 -21.70
C LYS A 71 -9.10 3.47 -20.99
N ASN A 72 -10.26 3.89 -20.47
CA ASN A 72 -11.25 3.06 -19.80
C ASN A 72 -10.62 2.23 -18.66
N VAL A 73 -10.02 2.93 -17.70
CA VAL A 73 -9.31 2.34 -16.57
C VAL A 73 -10.28 1.91 -15.50
N LYS A 74 -10.04 0.76 -14.85
CA LYS A 74 -10.86 0.24 -13.74
C LYS A 74 -10.08 -0.15 -12.49
N LEU A 75 -8.79 0.18 -12.44
CA LEU A 75 -7.96 0.01 -11.25
C LEU A 75 -6.79 0.99 -11.33
N ILE A 76 -6.51 1.65 -10.20
CA ILE A 76 -5.32 2.48 -10.02
C ILE A 76 -4.50 1.87 -8.88
N ILE A 77 -3.21 1.69 -9.12
CA ILE A 77 -2.23 1.26 -8.13
C ILE A 77 -1.16 2.34 -8.02
N VAL A 78 -0.86 2.78 -6.81
CA VAL A 78 0.23 3.72 -6.51
C VAL A 78 1.23 3.04 -5.59
N ASP A 79 2.41 2.75 -6.11
CA ASP A 79 3.47 2.02 -5.43
C ASP A 79 4.78 2.83 -5.39
N SER A 80 5.08 3.60 -4.36
CA SER A 80 4.32 3.96 -3.16
C SER A 80 4.41 5.48 -2.98
N VAL A 81 3.35 6.13 -2.50
CA VAL A 81 3.42 7.56 -2.14
C VAL A 81 4.45 7.79 -1.02
N ALA A 82 4.64 6.78 -0.17
CA ALA A 82 5.55 6.85 0.96
C ALA A 82 7.04 6.97 0.56
N SER A 83 7.46 6.37 -0.56
CA SER A 83 8.87 6.33 -0.94
C SER A 83 9.41 7.71 -1.32
N VAL A 84 8.70 8.44 -2.19
CA VAL A 84 9.10 9.76 -2.69
C VAL A 84 9.08 10.78 -1.57
N VAL A 85 8.07 10.71 -0.71
CA VAL A 85 7.95 11.59 0.45
C VAL A 85 9.09 11.35 1.43
N ARG A 86 9.50 10.10 1.66
CA ARG A 86 10.65 9.81 2.54
C ARG A 86 11.97 10.32 1.95
N LYS A 87 12.16 10.20 0.63
CA LYS A 87 13.37 10.67 -0.07
C LYS A 87 13.52 12.20 -0.01
N GLU A 88 12.42 12.94 -0.15
CA GLU A 88 12.44 14.40 -0.24
C GLU A 88 12.29 15.12 1.11
N PHE A 89 11.58 14.50 2.08
CA PHE A 89 11.27 15.10 3.37
C PHE A 89 12.03 14.39 4.49
N ASP A 90 13.36 14.59 4.52
CA ASP A 90 14.21 14.08 5.61
C ASP A 90 13.97 14.89 6.91
N THR A 91 13.76 14.16 8.01
CA THR A 91 13.34 14.64 9.35
C THR A 91 14.26 15.65 10.03
N LYS A 92 15.44 15.95 9.46
CA LYS A 92 16.42 16.89 10.02
C LYS A 92 16.08 18.37 9.79
N ARG A 93 15.05 18.69 8.99
CA ARG A 93 14.60 20.07 8.74
C ARG A 93 13.17 20.27 9.23
N GLN A 94 13.03 20.85 10.43
CA GLN A 94 11.75 21.06 11.12
C GLN A 94 10.72 21.94 10.38
N GLY A 95 11.08 22.56 9.25
CA GLY A 95 10.15 23.35 8.40
C GLY A 95 9.32 22.54 7.40
N ASN A 96 9.68 21.28 7.11
CA ASN A 96 9.16 20.55 5.96
C ASN A 96 7.90 19.70 6.26
N LEU A 97 7.54 19.51 7.54
CA LEU A 97 6.46 18.57 7.92
C LEU A 97 5.06 19.06 7.53
N LYS A 98 4.81 20.38 7.60
CA LYS A 98 3.52 20.97 7.22
C LYS A 98 3.30 20.89 5.70
N GLU A 99 4.32 21.21 4.92
CA GLU A 99 4.30 21.09 3.45
C GLU A 99 4.09 19.63 3.04
N ARG A 100 4.79 18.71 3.69
CA ARG A 100 4.58 17.25 3.53
C ARG A 100 3.13 16.87 3.78
N SER A 101 2.56 17.25 4.92
CA SER A 101 1.19 16.92 5.29
C SER A 101 0.17 17.50 4.31
N ASN A 102 0.40 18.71 3.81
CA ASN A 102 -0.48 19.37 2.84
C ASN A 102 -0.43 18.69 1.47
N LEU A 103 0.77 18.37 0.96
CA LEU A 103 0.96 17.64 -0.28
C LEU A 103 0.24 16.28 -0.20
N LEU A 104 0.53 15.54 0.87
CA LEU A 104 -0.09 14.26 1.12
C LEU A 104 -1.63 14.36 1.16
N THR A 105 -2.18 15.26 1.96
CA THR A 105 -3.65 15.43 2.06
C THR A 105 -4.28 15.77 0.70
N LYS A 106 -3.57 16.53 -0.13
CA LYS A 106 -4.00 16.89 -1.48
C LYS A 106 -4.03 15.68 -2.42
N GLU A 107 -2.98 14.88 -2.44
CA GLU A 107 -2.94 13.63 -3.22
C GLU A 107 -4.05 12.68 -2.79
N ALA A 108 -4.23 12.49 -1.47
CA ALA A 108 -5.27 11.63 -0.93
C ALA A 108 -6.67 12.10 -1.33
N SER A 109 -6.93 13.41 -1.27
CA SER A 109 -8.22 14.00 -1.65
C SER A 109 -8.54 13.78 -3.14
N ILE A 110 -7.55 13.96 -4.03
CA ILE A 110 -7.75 13.73 -5.47
C ILE A 110 -7.99 12.25 -5.74
N LEU A 111 -7.18 11.35 -5.17
CA LEU A 111 -7.36 9.91 -5.35
C LEU A 111 -8.72 9.42 -4.82
N LYS A 112 -9.17 9.99 -3.70
CA LYS A 112 -10.48 9.70 -3.12
C LYS A 112 -11.62 10.16 -4.04
N TYR A 113 -11.53 11.37 -4.59
CA TYR A 113 -12.45 11.87 -5.59
C TYR A 113 -12.51 10.95 -6.82
N LEU A 114 -11.36 10.58 -7.39
CA LEU A 114 -11.30 9.69 -8.56
C LEU A 114 -11.93 8.32 -8.28
N ALA A 115 -11.72 7.77 -7.08
CA ALA A 115 -12.30 6.50 -6.68
C ALA A 115 -13.84 6.56 -6.62
N GLU A 116 -14.39 7.66 -6.11
CA GLU A 116 -15.84 7.85 -5.93
C GLU A 116 -16.52 8.20 -7.26
N GLU A 117 -15.99 9.18 -7.99
CA GLU A 117 -16.56 9.67 -9.25
C GLU A 117 -16.59 8.58 -10.32
N PHE A 118 -15.50 7.83 -10.48
CA PHE A 118 -15.40 6.77 -11.49
C PHE A 118 -15.80 5.39 -10.98
N SER A 119 -16.11 5.28 -9.68
CA SER A 119 -16.40 4.01 -9.00
C SER A 119 -15.31 2.95 -9.27
N ILE A 120 -14.04 3.35 -9.10
CA ILE A 120 -12.88 2.50 -9.33
C ILE A 120 -12.10 2.26 -8.03
N PRO A 121 -11.57 1.04 -7.79
CA PRO A 121 -10.64 0.80 -6.71
C PRO A 121 -9.32 1.56 -6.95
N VAL A 122 -8.86 2.22 -5.89
CA VAL A 122 -7.53 2.82 -5.80
C VAL A 122 -6.76 2.11 -4.70
N ILE A 123 -5.63 1.52 -5.04
CA ILE A 123 -4.74 0.80 -4.12
C ILE A 123 -3.47 1.61 -3.95
N LEU A 124 -3.07 1.82 -2.70
CA LEU A 124 -1.80 2.45 -2.38
C LEU A 124 -0.98 1.51 -1.50
N THR A 125 0.31 1.41 -1.79
CA THR A 125 1.25 0.77 -0.88
C THR A 125 1.86 1.82 0.04
N ASN A 126 2.14 1.41 1.28
CA ASN A 126 2.78 2.26 2.28
C ASN A 126 3.84 1.44 2.99
N GLN A 127 5.07 1.95 3.03
CA GLN A 127 6.16 1.31 3.74
C GLN A 127 6.10 1.67 5.23
N ILE A 128 6.43 0.70 6.07
CA ILE A 128 6.53 0.88 7.51
C ILE A 128 7.92 1.49 7.84
N THR A 129 7.97 2.43 8.79
CA THR A 129 9.23 2.96 9.32
C THR A 129 9.32 2.58 10.81
N THR A 130 10.40 1.92 11.21
CA THR A 130 10.71 1.67 12.63
C THR A 130 11.36 2.90 13.24
N TRP A 131 10.81 3.43 14.32
CA TRP A 131 11.48 4.44 15.13
C TRP A 131 12.10 3.72 16.35
N LEU A 132 13.43 3.69 16.43
CA LEU A 132 14.10 3.40 17.70
C LEU A 132 14.10 4.69 18.51
N SER A 133 13.38 4.72 19.62
CA SER A 133 13.47 5.81 20.58
C SER A 133 14.74 5.65 21.41
N ASP A 134 15.80 6.38 21.06
CA ASP A 134 16.94 6.56 21.95
C ASP A 134 16.55 7.57 23.06
N GLY A 135 16.11 7.05 24.20
CA GLY A 135 16.40 7.60 25.52
C GLY A 135 15.97 9.02 25.93
N LEU A 136 15.15 9.79 25.20
CA LEU A 136 14.63 11.07 25.72
C LEU A 136 13.16 11.32 25.38
N ALA A 137 12.32 11.15 26.40
CA ALA A 137 10.92 11.56 26.41
C ALA A 137 10.82 13.08 26.26
N VAL A 138 10.51 13.56 25.06
CA VAL A 138 9.90 14.88 24.88
C VAL A 138 8.41 14.64 24.70
N GLN A 139 7.67 15.07 25.72
CA GLN A 139 6.23 15.05 25.93
C GLN A 139 5.40 15.02 24.63
N ALA A 140 4.90 13.82 24.29
CA ALA A 140 3.80 13.64 23.35
C ALA A 140 2.48 13.89 24.10
N ASP A 141 2.12 15.15 24.20
CA ASP A 141 0.78 15.64 24.58
C ASP A 141 0.26 16.27 23.26
N LEU A 142 -0.82 15.82 22.61
CA LEU A 142 -2.11 15.39 23.11
C LEU A 142 -2.84 14.55 22.03
N LEU A 143 -3.70 13.65 22.50
CA LEU A 143 -4.81 12.98 21.80
C LEU A 143 -4.49 11.70 21.01
N SER A 144 -4.26 10.62 21.75
CA SER A 144 -4.94 9.35 21.46
C SER A 144 -6.35 9.41 22.08
N PRO A 145 -7.37 8.82 21.44
CA PRO A 145 -7.65 7.44 21.79
C PRO A 145 -8.15 6.54 20.63
N VAL A 146 -8.06 5.24 20.91
CA VAL A 146 -8.63 4.04 20.28
C VAL A 146 -7.85 3.33 19.15
N ASP A 147 -7.39 2.14 19.53
CA ASP A 147 -6.97 0.97 18.75
C ASP A 147 -5.73 1.09 17.86
N ASP A 148 -4.59 1.37 18.49
CA ASP A 148 -3.31 0.96 17.92
C ASP A 148 -2.96 -0.44 18.43
N LEU A 149 -2.91 -1.41 17.51
CA LEU A 149 -2.56 -2.79 17.78
C LEU A 149 -1.10 -2.87 18.21
N SER A 150 -0.87 -2.83 19.52
CA SER A 150 0.40 -3.20 20.12
C SER A 150 0.68 -4.68 19.81
N LEU A 151 1.55 -4.95 18.84
CA LEU A 151 2.15 -6.27 18.65
C LEU A 151 3.16 -6.50 19.78
N SER A 152 2.67 -6.94 20.93
CA SER A 152 3.53 -7.41 22.03
C SER A 152 3.87 -8.88 21.78
N GLU A 153 5.14 -9.17 21.51
CA GLU A 153 5.64 -10.54 21.61
C GLU A 153 5.65 -10.94 23.09
N GLY A 154 4.84 -11.95 23.42
CA GLY A 154 4.76 -12.48 24.76
C GLY A 154 5.99 -13.32 25.11
N SER A 155 6.78 -12.87 26.07
CA SER A 155 7.29 -13.75 27.13
C SER A 155 7.71 -12.94 28.36
N SER A 156 7.29 -13.39 29.53
CA SER A 156 7.60 -12.75 30.80
C SER A 156 9.05 -13.00 31.23
N ARG A 157 9.75 -11.91 31.61
CA ARG A 157 10.52 -11.70 32.87
C ARG A 157 11.78 -10.87 32.61
N ASN A 158 11.88 -9.79 33.38
CA ASN A 158 13.04 -8.94 33.66
C ASN A 158 13.59 -8.05 32.54
N GLY A 159 13.15 -6.78 32.56
CA GLY A 159 14.00 -5.59 32.53
C GLY A 159 14.90 -5.38 31.31
N ASN A 160 14.39 -4.71 30.28
CA ASN A 160 14.95 -3.51 29.63
C ASN A 160 14.01 -3.17 28.46
N TRP A 161 13.29 -2.06 28.50
CA TRP A 161 12.29 -1.71 27.48
C TRP A 161 12.97 -1.07 26.26
N ASP A 162 13.43 -1.90 25.33
CA ASP A 162 13.76 -1.48 23.97
C ASP A 162 12.52 -1.72 23.08
N SER A 163 11.43 -1.01 23.39
CA SER A 163 10.17 -1.12 22.65
C SER A 163 10.22 -0.24 21.41
N GLY A 164 10.76 -0.78 20.32
CA GLY A 164 10.68 -0.11 19.01
C GLY A 164 9.23 0.06 18.59
N TYR A 165 8.75 1.30 18.51
CA TYR A 165 7.41 1.59 18.02
C TYR A 165 7.42 1.64 16.49
N VAL A 166 6.50 0.90 15.90
CA VAL A 166 6.35 0.77 14.46
C VAL A 166 5.22 1.68 14.02
N THR A 167 5.54 2.76 13.29
CA THR A 167 4.53 3.73 12.83
C THR A 167 4.48 3.78 11.30
N ALA A 168 3.28 3.90 10.74
CA ALA A 168 3.09 4.08 9.30
C ALA A 168 3.73 5.38 8.80
N ALA A 169 4.45 5.33 7.67
CA ALA A 169 5.22 6.48 7.17
C ALA A 169 4.36 7.73 6.83
N LEU A 170 3.10 7.52 6.46
CA LEU A 170 2.16 8.57 6.05
C LEU A 170 1.40 9.22 7.23
N GLY A 171 1.52 8.69 8.45
CA GLY A 171 0.93 9.27 9.67
C GLY A 171 -0.60 9.15 9.82
N ASN A 172 -1.13 9.77 10.88
CA ASN A 172 -2.54 9.63 11.30
C ASN A 172 -3.53 10.27 10.32
N THR A 173 -3.24 11.46 9.78
CA THR A 173 -4.12 12.16 8.83
C THR A 173 -4.45 11.29 7.61
N TRP A 174 -3.45 10.59 7.07
CA TRP A 174 -3.66 9.69 5.93
C TRP A 174 -4.52 8.47 6.30
N SER A 175 -4.44 8.01 7.55
CA SER A 175 -5.22 6.86 8.02
C SER A 175 -6.72 7.14 8.01
N HIS A 176 -7.15 8.40 8.06
CA HIS A 176 -8.56 8.79 7.94
C HIS A 176 -9.03 8.87 6.49
N CYS A 177 -8.13 9.12 5.53
CA CYS A 177 -8.48 9.23 4.10
C CYS A 177 -8.70 7.88 3.40
N VAL A 178 -8.31 6.77 4.02
CA VAL A 178 -8.47 5.42 3.46
C VAL A 178 -9.70 4.71 4.03
N ASN A 179 -10.43 4.04 3.13
CA ASN A 179 -11.59 3.22 3.50
C ASN A 179 -11.15 1.90 4.15
N THR A 180 -10.16 1.23 3.56
CA THR A 180 -9.69 -0.08 4.00
C THR A 180 -8.17 -0.07 4.15
N ARG A 181 -7.66 -0.62 5.27
CA ARG A 181 -6.24 -0.79 5.55
C ARG A 181 -5.93 -2.26 5.75
N LEU A 182 -5.02 -2.77 4.92
CA LEU A 182 -4.46 -4.11 5.02
C LEU A 182 -3.01 -3.99 5.50
N ILE A 183 -2.63 -4.80 6.48
CA ILE A 183 -1.26 -4.91 6.97
C ILE A 183 -0.70 -6.24 6.51
N LEU A 184 0.45 -6.22 5.84
CA LEU A 184 1.14 -7.41 5.37
C LEU A 184 2.38 -7.60 6.26
N GLN A 185 2.49 -8.74 6.94
CA GLN A 185 3.60 -9.04 7.85
C GLN A 185 4.17 -10.43 7.60
N TYR A 186 5.46 -10.59 7.87
CA TYR A 186 6.12 -11.90 7.88
C TYR A 186 5.78 -12.61 9.19
N LEU A 187 5.47 -13.90 9.13
CA LEU A 187 5.38 -14.76 10.31
C LEU A 187 6.61 -15.66 10.44
N ASP A 188 7.09 -16.18 9.31
CA ASP A 188 8.31 -16.95 9.21
C ASP A 188 8.99 -16.66 7.86
N SER A 189 9.99 -17.46 7.48
CA SER A 189 10.75 -17.26 6.23
C SER A 189 9.94 -17.50 4.95
N LYS A 190 8.80 -18.20 5.03
CA LYS A 190 7.95 -18.58 3.88
C LYS A 190 6.52 -18.06 4.01
N THR A 191 6.00 -18.02 5.22
CA THR A 191 4.62 -17.68 5.55
C THR A 191 4.49 -16.22 5.93
N ARG A 192 3.47 -15.58 5.39
CA ARG A 192 3.10 -14.20 5.65
C ARG A 192 1.64 -14.15 6.11
N GLN A 193 1.27 -13.06 6.74
CA GLN A 193 -0.08 -12.81 7.21
C GLN A 193 -0.58 -11.47 6.67
N ILE A 194 -1.81 -11.45 6.17
CA ILE A 194 -2.57 -10.23 5.92
C ILE A 194 -3.51 -10.02 7.10
N LEU A 195 -3.46 -8.85 7.72
CA LEU A 195 -4.41 -8.40 8.72
C LEU A 195 -5.29 -7.29 8.14
N VAL A 196 -6.61 -7.44 8.29
CA VAL A 196 -7.58 -6.39 7.94
C VAL A 196 -7.70 -5.44 9.13
N ALA A 197 -6.89 -4.38 9.14
CA ALA A 197 -6.76 -3.50 10.31
C ALA A 197 -7.85 -2.42 10.39
N LYS A 198 -8.35 -1.93 9.26
CA LYS A 198 -9.44 -0.94 9.20
C LYS A 198 -10.32 -1.25 8.01
N THR A 199 -11.62 -1.31 8.20
CA THR A 199 -12.61 -1.41 7.11
C THR A 199 -14.00 -1.06 7.66
N PRO A 200 -14.88 -0.43 6.86
CA PRO A 200 -16.24 -0.12 7.30
C PRO A 200 -17.16 -1.36 7.36
N ILE A 201 -16.79 -2.49 6.76
CA ILE A 201 -17.73 -3.59 6.48
C ILE A 201 -17.28 -4.95 7.02
N ALA A 202 -15.97 -5.22 7.11
CA ALA A 202 -15.47 -6.54 7.55
C ALA A 202 -14.95 -6.54 9.00
N PRO A 203 -15.10 -7.65 9.73
CA PRO A 203 -14.51 -7.79 11.06
C PRO A 203 -12.98 -7.83 10.99
N LEU A 204 -12.31 -7.48 12.09
CA LEU A 204 -10.87 -7.69 12.26
C LEU A 204 -10.56 -9.17 11.98
N THR A 205 -9.91 -9.44 10.86
CA THR A 205 -9.64 -10.80 10.38
C THR A 205 -8.21 -10.87 9.90
N SER A 206 -7.59 -12.04 10.06
CA SER A 206 -6.28 -12.32 9.49
C SER A 206 -6.30 -13.54 8.57
N PHE A 207 -5.44 -13.51 7.56
CA PHE A 207 -5.29 -14.59 6.59
C PHE A 207 -3.82 -14.91 6.41
N LEU A 208 -3.49 -16.19 6.43
CA LEU A 208 -2.15 -16.66 6.12
C LEU A 208 -2.00 -16.80 4.61
N TYR A 209 -0.81 -16.48 4.09
CA TYR A 209 -0.50 -16.64 2.68
C TYR A 209 0.99 -16.92 2.47
N ILE A 210 1.30 -17.49 1.31
CA ILE A 210 2.65 -17.64 0.79
C ILE A 210 2.72 -16.95 -0.58
N ILE A 211 3.94 -16.65 -1.02
CA ILE A 211 4.20 -16.12 -2.36
C ILE A 211 4.79 -17.25 -3.20
N GLU A 212 4.09 -17.60 -4.27
CA GLU A 212 4.51 -18.61 -5.25
C GLU A 212 4.58 -18.00 -6.65
N ASN A 213 4.90 -18.81 -7.66
CA ASN A 213 4.90 -18.40 -9.07
C ASN A 213 3.52 -17.92 -9.53
N SER A 214 2.45 -18.47 -8.94
CA SER A 214 1.05 -18.05 -9.17
C SER A 214 0.65 -16.76 -8.44
N GLY A 215 1.59 -16.11 -7.75
CA GLY A 215 1.37 -14.90 -6.98
C GLY A 215 1.06 -15.18 -5.52
N LEU A 216 0.09 -14.46 -4.96
CA LEU A 216 -0.36 -14.63 -3.58
C LEU A 216 -1.28 -15.85 -3.45
N VAL A 217 -0.90 -16.80 -2.61
CA VAL A 217 -1.66 -18.03 -2.36
C VAL A 217 -2.07 -18.09 -0.89
N LEU A 218 -3.37 -18.04 -0.64
CA LEU A 218 -3.94 -18.15 0.70
C LEU A 218 -3.72 -19.55 1.26
N GLN A 219 -3.17 -19.61 2.47
CA GLN A 219 -3.16 -20.79 3.32
C GLN A 219 -4.50 -20.83 4.08
N GLY A 220 -5.08 -22.01 4.27
CA GLY A 220 -6.47 -22.20 4.72
C GLY A 220 -6.95 -21.28 5.86
N LYS A 221 -8.26 -20.99 5.89
CA LYS A 221 -8.87 -20.06 6.87
C LYS A 221 -8.55 -20.48 8.31
N THR A 222 -7.66 -19.75 8.96
CA THR A 222 -7.54 -19.80 10.42
C THR A 222 -8.50 -18.75 10.98
N THR A 223 -9.75 -19.14 11.20
CA THR A 223 -10.68 -18.29 11.97
C THR A 223 -10.16 -18.27 13.40
N ILE A 224 -9.51 -17.19 13.79
CA ILE A 224 -9.20 -16.95 15.21
C ILE A 224 -10.55 -16.80 15.90
N LYS A 225 -10.87 -17.74 16.79
CA LYS A 225 -12.04 -17.71 17.67
C LYS A 225 -11.86 -16.64 18.74
#